data_AF-A0A377U3T1-F1
#
_entry.id   AF-A0A377U3T1-F1
#
_cell.length_a   1.000
_cell.length_b   1.000
_cell.length_c   1.000
_cell.angle_alpha   90.00
_cell.angle_beta   90.00
_cell.angle_gamma   90.00
#
_symmetry.space_group_name_H-M   'P 1'
#
loop_
_entity.id
_entity.type
_entity.pdbx_description
1 polymer ?
#
loop_
_entity_poly.entity_id
_entity_poly.type
_entity_poly.pdbx_seq_one_letter_code
_entity_poly.pdbx_strand_id
1 'polypeptide(L)'
;MKERAGDLRTLGQRLLFHLDDSIQGPNTWPARIILVADELSATTLAEVPQDRLAGVVVRDGAANSHAAIMVRALGIPTVMGADIQPSLLHGHTLIVDGYRGELLVDPEPVLLQEYQRLISEENELSRLAEDDLQRASELKSGERVKVMLNAGLSPEHEEKLGSFVDGIGLYRTEIPFMLQSGFPSEEEQVAQYQGMLQMFNSKPVTLRTLDIGADKQLPYMPISEENPCLGWRGIRITLDQPEIFLIQVRAMLRANAATGNLSILLPMVTSLEEVDEARRLIDRASREVEEMIGYAIPRPRLGVMLEVRRWSLCCRSWPAGSILSR
;
A
#
# COMPACT_ATOMS: atom_id res chain seq x y z
N MET A 1 -15.72 19.92 -11.32
CA MET A 1 -16.90 19.54 -12.14
C MET A 1 -16.65 18.34 -13.07
N LYS A 2 -15.40 18.02 -13.47
CA LYS A 2 -15.11 16.79 -14.25
C LYS A 2 -15.19 15.49 -13.43
N GLU A 3 -14.74 15.48 -12.18
CA GLU A 3 -14.80 14.28 -11.32
C GLU A 3 -16.22 13.89 -10.90
N ARG A 4 -17.07 14.85 -10.51
CA ARG A 4 -18.51 14.60 -10.29
C ARG A 4 -19.20 14.00 -11.51
N ALA A 5 -18.74 14.33 -12.72
CA ALA A 5 -19.27 13.73 -13.95
C ALA A 5 -18.76 12.29 -14.15
N GLY A 6 -17.57 11.96 -13.65
CA GLY A 6 -17.02 10.60 -13.59
C GLY A 6 -17.80 9.72 -12.63
N ASP A 7 -18.02 10.18 -11.39
CA ASP A 7 -18.81 9.44 -10.39
C ASP A 7 -20.27 9.27 -10.82
N LEU A 8 -20.89 10.30 -11.42
CA LEU A 8 -22.22 10.17 -12.02
C LEU A 8 -22.23 9.19 -13.19
N ARG A 9 -21.14 9.10 -13.96
CA ARG A 9 -20.99 8.11 -15.03
C ARG A 9 -20.90 6.70 -14.45
N THR A 10 -20.10 6.50 -13.42
CA THR A 10 -19.91 5.19 -12.78
C THR A 10 -21.19 4.75 -12.07
N LEU A 11 -21.87 5.65 -11.37
CA LEU A 11 -23.20 5.39 -10.80
C LEU A 11 -24.25 5.15 -11.89
N GLY A 12 -24.24 5.95 -12.95
CA GLY A 12 -25.14 5.77 -14.09
C GLY A 12 -24.92 4.46 -14.82
N GLN A 13 -23.66 4.04 -15.00
CA GLN A 13 -23.28 2.75 -15.59
C GLN A 13 -23.64 1.59 -14.67
N ARG A 14 -23.46 1.70 -13.34
CA ARG A 14 -23.92 0.70 -12.36
C ARG A 14 -25.44 0.59 -12.36
N LEU A 15 -26.16 1.71 -12.43
CA LEU A 15 -27.62 1.73 -12.48
C LEU A 15 -28.12 1.11 -13.80
N LEU A 16 -27.50 1.45 -14.94
CA LEU A 16 -27.77 0.83 -16.24
C LEU A 16 -27.45 -0.66 -16.26
N PHE A 17 -26.33 -1.07 -15.66
CA PHE A 17 -25.93 -2.47 -15.54
C PHE A 17 -26.92 -3.28 -14.68
N HIS A 18 -27.46 -2.69 -13.61
CA HIS A 18 -28.50 -3.31 -12.79
C HIS A 18 -29.91 -3.25 -13.38
N LEU A 19 -30.17 -2.35 -14.33
CA LEU A 19 -31.44 -2.24 -15.05
C LEU A 19 -31.46 -3.07 -16.35
N ASP A 20 -30.30 -3.53 -16.81
CA ASP A 20 -30.18 -4.46 -17.92
C ASP A 20 -30.36 -5.90 -17.40
N ASP A 21 -31.60 -6.36 -17.38
CA ASP A 21 -32.02 -7.73 -16.98
C ASP A 21 -31.40 -8.84 -17.86
N SER A 22 -30.59 -8.50 -18.87
CA SER A 22 -29.88 -9.45 -19.72
C SER A 22 -28.56 -9.97 -19.14
N ILE A 23 -28.03 -9.36 -18.06
CA ILE A 23 -26.78 -9.77 -17.39
C ILE A 23 -27.07 -10.45 -16.05
N GLN A 24 -28.09 -11.32 -16.02
CA GLN A 24 -28.36 -12.20 -14.89
C GLN A 24 -27.64 -13.54 -15.11
N GLY A 25 -26.40 -13.63 -14.60
CA GLY A 25 -25.70 -14.89 -14.41
C GLY A 25 -25.15 -14.95 -12.98
N PRO A 26 -25.19 -16.11 -12.30
CA PRO A 26 -24.55 -16.26 -11.00
C PRO A 26 -23.08 -15.86 -11.12
N ASN A 27 -22.55 -15.19 -10.11
CA ASN A 27 -21.22 -14.57 -10.04
C ASN A 27 -20.10 -15.64 -10.01
N THR A 28 -20.03 -16.50 -11.01
CA THR A 28 -19.03 -17.55 -11.16
C THR A 28 -17.87 -17.00 -11.99
N TRP A 29 -16.95 -16.34 -11.31
CA TRP A 29 -15.65 -15.99 -11.87
C TRP A 29 -14.94 -17.25 -12.37
N PRO A 30 -14.37 -17.27 -13.59
CA PRO A 30 -13.50 -18.34 -14.05
C PRO A 30 -12.34 -18.59 -13.08
N ALA A 31 -11.80 -19.82 -13.07
CA ALA A 31 -10.71 -20.20 -12.16
C ALA A 31 -9.43 -19.36 -12.34
N ARG A 32 -9.22 -18.81 -13.53
CA ARG A 32 -8.08 -17.95 -13.87
C ARG A 32 -8.53 -16.85 -14.82
N ILE A 33 -8.38 -15.59 -14.43
CA ILE A 33 -8.85 -14.43 -15.19
C ILE A 33 -7.75 -13.39 -15.39
N ILE A 34 -7.82 -12.67 -16.50
CA ILE A 34 -7.04 -11.45 -16.74
C ILE A 34 -8.02 -10.30 -16.75
N LEU A 35 -7.83 -9.32 -15.86
CA LEU A 35 -8.68 -8.15 -15.79
C LEU A 35 -8.21 -7.15 -16.85
N VAL A 36 -9.11 -6.75 -17.73
CA VAL A 36 -8.86 -5.75 -18.77
C VAL A 36 -9.81 -4.58 -18.55
N ALA A 37 -9.26 -3.38 -18.35
CA ALA A 37 -10.06 -2.20 -18.02
C ALA A 37 -9.56 -0.93 -18.74
N ASP A 38 -10.45 0.03 -18.93
CA ASP A 38 -10.07 1.36 -19.41
C ASP A 38 -9.22 2.07 -18.35
N GLU A 39 -9.73 2.15 -17.12
CA GLU A 39 -9.03 2.68 -15.96
C GLU A 39 -9.11 1.67 -14.82
N LEU A 40 -8.07 1.61 -13.99
CA LEU A 40 -8.01 0.73 -12.83
C LEU A 40 -8.17 1.53 -11.55
N SER A 41 -9.21 1.19 -10.78
CA SER A 41 -9.48 1.78 -9.47
C SER A 41 -9.31 0.75 -8.35
N ALA A 42 -9.05 1.22 -7.13
CA ALA A 42 -8.92 0.36 -5.96
C ALA A 42 -10.21 -0.43 -5.65
N THR A 43 -11.38 0.16 -5.92
CA THR A 43 -12.67 -0.49 -5.73
C THR A 43 -12.87 -1.63 -6.72
N THR A 44 -12.55 -1.43 -8.01
CA THR A 44 -12.59 -2.49 -9.02
C THR A 44 -11.66 -3.65 -8.66
N LEU A 45 -10.45 -3.36 -8.16
CA LEU A 45 -9.50 -4.40 -7.76
C LEU A 45 -10.00 -5.20 -6.54
N ALA A 46 -10.73 -4.57 -5.63
CA ALA A 46 -11.29 -5.21 -4.44
C ALA A 46 -12.50 -6.12 -4.74
N GLU A 47 -13.24 -5.86 -5.83
CA GLU A 47 -14.39 -6.67 -6.25
C GLU A 47 -13.97 -8.00 -6.92
N VAL A 48 -12.71 -8.11 -7.35
CA VAL A 48 -12.19 -9.27 -8.07
C VAL A 48 -11.53 -10.26 -7.10
N PRO A 49 -11.85 -11.57 -7.16
CA PRO A 49 -11.19 -12.58 -6.34
C PRO A 49 -9.68 -12.66 -6.66
N GLN A 50 -8.84 -12.30 -5.67
CA GLN A 50 -7.39 -12.24 -5.84
C GLN A 50 -6.76 -13.60 -6.16
N ASP A 51 -7.35 -14.69 -5.64
CA ASP A 51 -6.93 -16.07 -5.89
C ASP A 51 -7.10 -16.51 -7.35
N ARG A 52 -7.92 -15.79 -8.12
CA ARG A 52 -8.22 -16.11 -9.53
C ARG A 52 -7.58 -15.13 -10.50
N LEU A 53 -7.09 -13.99 -10.01
CA LEU A 53 -6.55 -12.92 -10.85
C LEU A 53 -5.11 -13.24 -11.29
N ALA A 54 -4.95 -13.57 -12.57
CA ALA A 54 -3.67 -13.95 -13.17
C ALA A 54 -2.91 -12.80 -13.83
N GLY A 55 -3.56 -11.67 -14.08
CA GLY A 55 -2.93 -10.51 -14.69
C GLY A 55 -3.89 -9.33 -14.83
N VAL A 56 -3.34 -8.14 -15.01
CA VAL A 56 -4.11 -6.90 -15.19
C VAL A 56 -3.58 -6.13 -16.40
N VAL A 57 -4.49 -5.64 -17.23
CA VAL A 57 -4.17 -4.76 -18.36
C VAL A 57 -5.06 -3.53 -18.31
N VAL A 58 -4.43 -2.35 -18.38
CA VAL A 58 -5.12 -1.07 -18.28
C VAL A 58 -4.78 -0.20 -19.48
N ARG A 59 -5.80 0.35 -20.14
CA ARG A 59 -5.61 1.28 -21.27
C ARG A 59 -5.05 2.61 -20.82
N ASP A 60 -5.75 3.25 -19.89
CA ASP A 60 -5.47 4.60 -19.40
C ASP A 60 -4.89 4.50 -17.99
N GLY A 61 -3.56 4.40 -17.90
CA GLY A 61 -2.90 4.27 -16.59
C GLY A 61 -1.39 4.44 -16.64
N ALA A 62 -0.84 5.07 -15.58
CA ALA A 62 0.60 5.20 -15.40
C ALA A 62 1.16 4.08 -14.52
N ALA A 63 2.41 3.67 -14.79
CA ALA A 63 3.10 2.63 -14.03
C ALA A 63 3.33 2.98 -12.54
N ASN A 64 3.30 4.27 -12.20
CA ASN A 64 3.39 4.78 -10.84
C ASN A 64 2.04 5.13 -10.21
N SER A 65 0.92 4.80 -10.85
CA SER A 65 -0.41 5.02 -10.28
C SER A 65 -0.64 4.13 -9.06
N HIS A 66 -1.54 4.54 -8.16
CA HIS A 66 -1.90 3.78 -6.96
C HIS A 66 -2.31 2.35 -7.28
N ALA A 67 -3.17 2.21 -8.27
CA ALA A 67 -3.66 0.91 -8.68
C ALA A 67 -2.52 0.04 -9.25
N ALA A 68 -1.59 0.61 -10.03
CA ALA A 68 -0.41 -0.12 -10.50
C ALA A 68 0.50 -0.57 -9.35
N ILE A 69 0.72 0.28 -8.34
CA ILE A 69 1.52 -0.06 -7.15
C ILE A 69 0.85 -1.20 -6.37
N MET A 70 -0.48 -1.16 -6.22
CA MET A 70 -1.25 -2.20 -5.52
C MET A 70 -1.13 -3.55 -6.23
N VAL A 71 -1.43 -3.61 -7.52
CA VAL A 71 -1.38 -4.88 -8.29
C VAL A 71 0.04 -5.46 -8.30
N ARG A 72 1.07 -4.61 -8.44
CA ARG A 72 2.47 -5.04 -8.37
C ARG A 72 2.82 -5.68 -7.03
N ALA A 73 2.35 -5.11 -5.93
CA ALA A 73 2.63 -5.63 -4.60
C ALA A 73 1.80 -6.88 -4.25
N LEU A 74 0.73 -7.16 -4.99
CA LEU A 74 0.06 -8.47 -5.00
C LEU A 74 0.83 -9.53 -5.82
N GLY A 75 1.95 -9.15 -6.45
CA GLY A 75 2.73 -10.06 -7.31
C GLY A 75 2.05 -10.37 -8.64
N ILE A 76 1.04 -9.59 -9.05
CA ILE A 76 0.25 -9.87 -10.24
C ILE A 76 0.89 -9.15 -11.45
N PRO A 77 1.18 -9.87 -12.55
CA PRO A 77 1.68 -9.27 -13.78
C PRO A 77 0.75 -8.18 -14.31
N THR A 78 1.29 -7.01 -14.62
CA THR A 78 0.50 -5.85 -15.01
C THR A 78 1.10 -5.12 -16.20
N VAL A 79 0.25 -4.76 -17.17
CA VAL A 79 0.58 -3.82 -18.24
C VAL A 79 -0.31 -2.58 -18.13
N MET A 80 0.33 -1.42 -18.03
CA MET A 80 -0.34 -0.12 -17.94
C MET A 80 -0.10 0.66 -19.24
N GLY A 81 -1.09 1.43 -19.70
CA GLY A 81 -0.94 2.24 -20.91
C GLY A 81 -1.06 1.42 -22.21
N ALA A 82 -1.76 0.29 -22.18
CA ALA A 82 -1.87 -0.58 -23.35
C ALA A 82 -2.86 0.00 -24.37
N ASP A 83 -2.51 0.00 -25.65
CA ASP A 83 -3.43 0.40 -26.72
C ASP A 83 -4.43 -0.73 -27.03
N ILE A 84 -5.48 -0.82 -26.22
CA ILE A 84 -6.46 -1.92 -26.23
C ILE A 84 -7.90 -1.41 -26.12
N GLN A 85 -8.85 -2.25 -26.53
CA GLN A 85 -10.28 -2.03 -26.32
C GLN A 85 -10.85 -3.16 -25.45
N PRO A 86 -11.10 -2.93 -24.14
CA PRO A 86 -11.51 -3.98 -23.20
C PRO A 86 -12.72 -4.79 -23.67
N SER A 87 -13.70 -4.16 -24.32
CA SER A 87 -14.90 -4.81 -24.83
C SER A 87 -14.65 -5.87 -25.91
N LEU A 88 -13.52 -5.77 -26.63
CA LEU A 88 -13.15 -6.72 -27.67
C LEU A 88 -12.31 -7.89 -27.15
N LEU A 89 -11.87 -7.85 -25.90
CA LEU A 89 -10.98 -8.86 -25.32
C LEU A 89 -11.70 -9.83 -24.40
N HIS A 90 -13.01 -9.64 -24.18
CA HIS A 90 -13.81 -10.55 -23.37
C HIS A 90 -13.90 -11.94 -24.04
N GLY A 91 -13.56 -12.99 -23.28
CA GLY A 91 -13.60 -14.38 -23.76
C GLY A 91 -12.38 -14.82 -24.59
N HIS A 92 -11.43 -13.92 -24.87
CA HIS A 92 -10.20 -14.23 -25.59
C HIS A 92 -9.12 -14.79 -24.67
N THR A 93 -8.20 -15.57 -25.24
CA THR A 93 -7.03 -16.06 -24.49
C THR A 93 -5.95 -15.00 -24.51
N LEU A 94 -5.52 -14.57 -23.32
CA LEU A 94 -4.54 -13.48 -23.17
C LEU A 94 -3.28 -13.98 -22.47
N ILE A 95 -2.12 -13.45 -22.87
CA ILE A 95 -0.87 -13.55 -22.12
C ILE A 95 -0.41 -12.13 -21.77
N VAL A 96 -0.18 -11.90 -20.48
CA VAL A 96 0.30 -10.63 -19.93
C VAL A 96 1.78 -10.78 -19.61
N ASP A 97 2.65 -10.14 -20.39
CA ASP A 97 4.08 -10.11 -20.15
C ASP A 97 4.46 -8.82 -19.42
N GLY A 98 4.52 -8.90 -18.08
CA GLY A 98 4.88 -7.77 -17.22
C GLY A 98 6.34 -7.33 -17.34
N TYR A 99 7.23 -8.16 -17.89
CA TYR A 99 8.65 -7.83 -18.08
C TYR A 99 8.84 -6.95 -19.31
N ARG A 100 8.16 -7.29 -20.40
CA ARG A 100 8.22 -6.54 -21.67
C ARG A 100 7.15 -5.46 -21.78
N GLY A 101 6.13 -5.51 -20.93
CA GLY A 101 4.97 -4.62 -21.02
C GLY A 101 4.09 -4.95 -22.22
N GLU A 102 4.01 -6.22 -22.62
CA GLU A 102 3.30 -6.67 -23.82
C GLU A 102 2.04 -7.47 -23.45
N LEU A 103 0.99 -7.29 -24.25
CA LEU A 103 -0.21 -8.12 -24.22
C LEU A 103 -0.28 -8.91 -25.53
N LEU A 104 -0.39 -10.24 -25.42
CA LEU A 104 -0.63 -11.12 -26.56
C LEU A 104 -2.09 -11.58 -26.52
N VAL A 105 -2.80 -11.44 -27.64
CA VAL A 105 -4.21 -11.82 -27.81
C VAL A 105 -4.29 -13.02 -28.72
N ASP A 106 -4.98 -14.07 -28.29
CA ASP A 106 -5.11 -15.37 -28.96
C ASP A 106 -3.79 -15.87 -29.56
N PRO A 107 -2.74 -16.05 -28.72
CA PRO A 107 -1.44 -16.50 -29.19
C PRO A 107 -1.53 -17.91 -29.79
N GLU A 108 -0.64 -18.20 -30.74
CA GLU A 108 -0.55 -19.55 -31.30
C GLU A 108 -0.24 -20.59 -30.22
N PRO A 109 -0.72 -21.85 -30.36
CA PRO A 109 -0.52 -22.89 -29.34
C PRO A 109 0.94 -23.12 -28.95
N VAL A 110 1.87 -22.95 -29.89
CA VAL A 110 3.31 -23.08 -29.65
C VAL A 110 3.81 -21.98 -28.71
N LEU A 111 3.36 -20.74 -28.92
CA LEU A 111 3.74 -19.61 -28.06
C LEU A 111 3.12 -19.75 -26.66
N LEU A 112 1.91 -20.28 -26.58
CA LEU A 112 1.24 -20.56 -25.31
C LEU A 112 1.99 -21.61 -24.48
N GLN A 113 2.49 -22.69 -25.11
CA GLN A 113 3.32 -23.69 -24.43
C GLN A 113 4.64 -23.09 -23.91
N GLU A 114 5.26 -22.21 -24.69
CA GLU A 114 6.53 -21.60 -24.29
C GLU A 114 6.35 -20.67 -23.09
N TYR A 115 5.32 -19.82 -23.07
CA TYR A 115 5.01 -18.99 -21.90
C TYR A 115 4.61 -19.81 -20.67
N GLN A 116 3.92 -20.95 -20.85
CA GLN A 116 3.66 -21.87 -19.74
C GLN A 116 4.94 -22.46 -19.17
N ARG A 117 5.90 -22.82 -20.02
CA ARG A 117 7.24 -23.28 -19.60
C ARG A 117 7.96 -22.20 -18.80
N LEU A 118 7.98 -20.95 -19.30
CA LEU A 118 8.61 -19.82 -18.61
C LEU A 118 7.99 -19.57 -17.22
N ILE A 119 6.66 -19.59 -17.12
CA ILE A 119 5.96 -19.45 -15.82
C ILE A 119 6.35 -20.59 -14.87
N SER A 120 6.46 -21.83 -15.37
CA SER A 120 6.85 -22.97 -14.54
C SER A 120 8.29 -22.88 -14.04
N GLU A 121 9.21 -22.38 -14.86
CA GLU A 121 10.61 -22.16 -14.51
C GLU A 121 10.75 -21.02 -13.50
N GLU A 122 10.02 -19.93 -13.68
CA GLU A 122 9.98 -18.81 -12.74
C GLU A 122 9.41 -19.24 -11.38
N ASN A 123 8.36 -20.07 -11.37
CA ASN A 123 7.81 -20.64 -10.15
C ASN A 123 8.79 -21.60 -9.45
N GLU A 124 9.57 -22.37 -10.21
CA GLU A 124 10.61 -23.25 -9.66
C GLU A 124 11.78 -22.44 -9.08
N LEU A 125 12.24 -21.41 -9.79
CA LEU A 125 13.26 -20.47 -9.31
C LEU A 125 12.80 -19.71 -8.07
N SER A 126 11.54 -19.29 -8.03
CA SER A 126 10.93 -18.66 -6.86
C SER A 126 10.90 -19.63 -5.68
N ARG A 127 10.52 -20.90 -5.90
CA ARG A 127 10.59 -21.94 -4.86
C ARG A 127 12.02 -22.19 -4.35
N LEU A 128 13.01 -22.24 -5.25
CA LEU A 128 14.42 -22.38 -4.86
C LEU A 128 14.93 -21.18 -4.07
N ALA A 129 14.46 -19.96 -4.39
CA ALA A 129 14.74 -18.77 -3.60
C ALA A 129 14.01 -18.79 -2.25
N GLU A 130 12.80 -19.36 -2.19
CA GLU A 130 12.06 -19.62 -0.96
C GLU A 130 12.78 -20.61 -0.03
N ASP A 131 13.40 -21.65 -0.58
CA ASP A 131 14.21 -22.60 0.20
C ASP A 131 15.46 -21.92 0.81
N ASP A 132 16.02 -20.91 0.14
CA ASP A 132 17.14 -20.10 0.65
C ASP A 132 16.70 -19.03 1.68
N LEU A 133 15.39 -18.80 1.90
CA LEU A 133 14.88 -17.86 2.90
C LEU A 133 15.24 -18.24 4.34
N GLN A 134 15.69 -19.49 4.58
CA GLN A 134 16.17 -19.92 5.91
C GLN A 134 17.59 -19.41 6.22
N ARG A 135 18.31 -18.86 5.24
CA ARG A 135 19.66 -18.35 5.48
C ARG A 135 19.64 -17.00 6.18
N ALA A 136 20.59 -16.84 7.09
CA ALA A 136 20.94 -15.57 7.68
C ALA A 136 21.23 -14.50 6.62
N SER A 137 20.62 -13.31 6.75
CA SER A 137 20.90 -12.16 5.91
C SER A 137 22.30 -11.59 6.22
N GLU A 138 23.32 -12.12 5.55
CA GLU A 138 24.73 -11.79 5.75
C GLU A 138 25.41 -11.43 4.43
N LEU A 139 26.25 -10.40 4.46
CA LEU A 139 27.14 -10.09 3.35
C LEU A 139 28.22 -11.18 3.23
N LYS A 140 28.87 -11.26 2.06
CA LYS A 140 30.04 -12.15 1.88
C LYS A 140 31.20 -11.84 2.86
N SER A 141 31.21 -10.64 3.43
CA SER A 141 32.14 -10.21 4.47
C SER A 141 31.79 -10.73 5.88
N GLY A 142 30.61 -11.34 6.07
CA GLY A 142 30.11 -11.81 7.38
C GLY A 142 29.33 -10.75 8.18
N GLU A 143 29.14 -9.55 7.65
CA GLU A 143 28.33 -8.52 8.30
C GLU A 143 26.82 -8.80 8.10
N ARG A 144 26.06 -8.75 9.21
CA ARG A 144 24.61 -8.93 9.22
C ARG A 144 23.92 -7.70 8.65
N VAL A 145 23.02 -7.90 7.70
CA VAL A 145 22.12 -6.87 7.17
C VAL A 145 20.71 -7.23 7.57
N LYS A 146 19.93 -6.24 8.03
CA LYS A 146 18.52 -6.47 8.36
C LYS A 146 17.67 -6.45 7.10
N VAL A 147 16.87 -7.49 6.89
CA VAL A 147 15.89 -7.54 5.80
C VAL A 147 14.53 -7.26 6.39
N MET A 148 13.98 -6.09 6.07
CA MET A 148 12.73 -5.59 6.63
C MET A 148 11.63 -5.58 5.57
N LEU A 149 10.41 -5.95 5.95
CA LEU A 149 9.26 -5.95 5.06
C LEU A 149 8.65 -4.55 4.90
N ASN A 150 8.23 -4.24 3.67
CA ASN A 150 7.33 -3.13 3.39
C ASN A 150 5.90 -3.68 3.31
N ALA A 151 5.05 -3.32 4.27
CA ALA A 151 3.72 -3.87 4.48
C ALA A 151 2.61 -2.82 4.26
N GLY A 152 1.35 -3.27 4.23
CA GLY A 152 0.15 -2.42 4.14
C GLY A 152 -0.79 -2.78 2.99
N LEU A 153 -0.70 -3.99 2.43
CA LEU A 153 -1.49 -4.38 1.25
C LEU A 153 -2.17 -5.75 1.38
N SER A 154 -1.48 -6.76 1.91
CA SER A 154 -2.04 -8.11 2.00
C SER A 154 -1.60 -8.80 3.30
N PRO A 155 -2.47 -8.85 4.32
CA PRO A 155 -2.16 -9.47 5.60
C PRO A 155 -1.74 -10.95 5.47
N GLU A 156 -2.35 -11.70 4.54
CA GLU A 156 -2.05 -13.13 4.34
C GLU A 156 -0.63 -13.37 3.81
N HIS A 157 -0.15 -12.51 2.90
CA HIS A 157 1.23 -12.59 2.40
C HIS A 157 2.23 -12.09 3.44
N GLU A 158 1.87 -11.04 4.18
CA GLU A 158 2.69 -10.46 5.25
C GLU A 158 2.91 -11.47 6.40
N GLU A 159 1.90 -12.27 6.74
CA GLU A 159 2.00 -13.35 7.73
C GLU A 159 2.96 -14.46 7.30
N LYS A 160 2.83 -14.94 6.05
CA LYS A 160 3.71 -16.00 5.49
C LYS A 160 5.17 -15.58 5.48
N LEU A 161 5.44 -14.32 5.15
CA LEU A 161 6.80 -13.75 5.12
C LEU A 161 7.33 -13.43 6.53
N GLY A 162 6.45 -13.39 7.53
CA GLY A 162 6.75 -12.96 8.89
C GLY A 162 7.87 -13.75 9.56
N SER A 163 8.05 -15.03 9.22
CA SER A 163 9.15 -15.87 9.74
C SER A 163 10.51 -15.51 9.14
N PHE A 164 10.56 -15.02 7.89
CA PHE A 164 11.78 -14.86 7.09
C PHE A 164 12.39 -13.45 7.14
N VAL A 165 11.62 -12.45 7.60
CA VAL A 165 12.08 -11.05 7.69
C VAL A 165 12.46 -10.67 9.12
N ASP A 166 13.34 -9.69 9.31
CA ASP A 166 13.73 -9.19 10.64
C ASP A 166 12.68 -8.27 11.28
N GLY A 167 11.62 -7.91 10.55
CA GLY A 167 10.46 -7.13 11.00
C GLY A 167 9.85 -6.29 9.89
N ILE A 168 9.07 -5.28 10.26
CA ILE A 168 8.45 -4.33 9.30
C ILE A 168 9.21 -3.01 9.32
N GLY A 169 9.84 -2.69 8.19
CA GLY A 169 10.62 -1.46 8.00
C GLY A 169 9.74 -0.28 7.60
N LEU A 170 8.59 -0.56 6.98
CA LEU A 170 7.62 0.44 6.59
C LEU A 170 6.24 -0.20 6.45
N TYR A 171 5.30 0.19 7.30
CA TYR A 171 3.87 -0.06 7.09
C TYR A 171 3.21 1.20 6.56
N ARG A 172 2.59 1.08 5.37
CA ARG A 172 1.86 2.17 4.72
C ARG A 172 0.44 2.25 5.25
N THR A 173 0.10 3.37 5.90
CA THR A 173 -1.22 3.56 6.51
C THR A 173 -2.26 4.13 5.55
N GLU A 174 -1.89 4.47 4.31
CA GLU A 174 -2.80 5.16 3.39
C GLU A 174 -3.82 4.22 2.73
N ILE A 175 -3.45 2.96 2.48
CA ILE A 175 -4.32 2.00 1.79
C ILE A 175 -5.65 1.79 2.54
N PRO A 176 -5.64 1.51 3.86
CA PRO A 176 -6.89 1.35 4.61
C PRO A 176 -7.76 2.61 4.62
N PHE A 177 -7.15 3.79 4.62
CA PHE A 177 -7.87 5.07 4.53
C PHE A 177 -8.53 5.23 3.16
N MET A 178 -7.89 4.79 2.07
CA MET A 178 -8.44 4.88 0.72
C MET A 178 -9.59 3.89 0.47
N LEU A 179 -9.61 2.75 1.16
CA LEU A 179 -10.66 1.73 1.01
C LEU A 179 -11.95 2.07 1.76
N GLN A 180 -11.92 3.06 2.66
CA GLN A 180 -13.05 3.49 3.47
C GLN A 180 -13.85 4.60 2.78
N SER A 181 -15.12 4.74 3.14
CA SER A 181 -16.01 5.83 2.67
C SER A 181 -15.84 7.14 3.46
N GLY A 182 -15.01 7.12 4.51
CA GLY A 182 -14.74 8.24 5.42
C GLY A 182 -13.46 8.01 6.22
N PHE A 183 -13.07 8.98 7.04
CA PHE A 183 -11.93 8.78 7.94
C PHE A 183 -12.23 7.65 8.94
N PRO A 184 -11.36 6.63 9.05
CA PRO A 184 -11.56 5.55 10.00
C PRO A 184 -11.50 6.10 11.44
N SER A 185 -12.40 5.62 12.27
CA SER A 185 -12.45 5.93 13.69
C SER A 185 -11.18 5.44 14.41
N GLU A 186 -10.94 5.97 15.62
CA GLU A 186 -9.82 5.55 16.43
C GLU A 186 -9.84 4.03 16.69
N GLU A 187 -11.00 3.45 17.00
CA GLU A 187 -11.15 2.01 17.26
C GLU A 187 -10.84 1.14 16.04
N GLU A 188 -11.26 1.55 14.85
CA GLU A 188 -10.96 0.84 13.60
C GLU A 188 -9.45 0.83 13.33
N GLN A 189 -8.79 1.98 13.55
CA GLN A 189 -7.34 2.10 13.41
C GLN A 189 -6.61 1.27 14.47
N VAL A 190 -7.08 1.25 15.72
CA VAL A 190 -6.51 0.41 16.79
C VAL A 190 -6.55 -1.06 16.39
N ALA A 191 -7.72 -1.56 15.98
CA ALA A 191 -7.89 -2.96 15.59
C ALA A 191 -6.92 -3.37 14.46
N GLN A 192 -6.78 -2.50 13.46
CA GLN A 192 -5.87 -2.71 12.35
C GLN A 192 -4.39 -2.73 12.79
N TYR A 193 -3.95 -1.72 13.54
CA TYR A 193 -2.56 -1.63 13.97
C TYR A 193 -2.19 -2.73 14.95
N GLN A 194 -3.14 -3.12 15.82
CA GLN A 194 -2.94 -4.18 16.80
C GLN A 194 -2.72 -5.53 16.12
N GLY A 195 -3.51 -5.87 15.09
CA GLY A 195 -3.31 -7.10 14.32
C GLY A 195 -1.91 -7.18 13.73
N MET A 196 -1.41 -6.07 13.16
CA MET A 196 -0.07 -6.02 12.58
C MET A 196 1.05 -6.11 13.62
N LEU A 197 0.93 -5.38 14.73
CA LEU A 197 1.93 -5.37 15.80
C LEU A 197 2.04 -6.74 16.48
N GLN A 198 0.91 -7.43 16.67
CA GLN A 198 0.85 -8.76 17.26
C GLN A 198 1.44 -9.84 16.34
N MET A 199 1.19 -9.77 15.03
CA MET A 199 1.77 -10.67 14.03
C MET A 199 3.31 -10.66 14.08
N PHE A 200 3.90 -9.52 14.42
CA PHE A 200 5.35 -9.32 14.52
C PHE A 200 5.81 -9.06 15.96
N ASN A 201 5.17 -9.64 16.98
CA ASN A 201 5.40 -9.28 18.39
C ASN A 201 6.87 -9.27 18.86
N SER A 202 7.72 -10.16 18.33
CA SER A 202 9.16 -10.24 18.66
C SER A 202 10.06 -9.36 17.78
N LYS A 203 9.49 -8.67 16.79
CA LYS A 203 10.19 -7.94 15.73
C LYS A 203 9.75 -6.47 15.71
N PRO A 204 10.63 -5.53 15.36
CA PRO A 204 10.26 -4.12 15.26
C PRO A 204 9.28 -3.88 14.11
N VAL A 205 8.30 -3.01 14.34
CA VAL A 205 7.31 -2.60 13.34
C VAL A 205 7.32 -1.08 13.22
N THR A 206 7.61 -0.59 12.03
CA THR A 206 7.63 0.85 11.73
C THR A 206 6.35 1.25 11.02
N LEU A 207 5.44 1.94 11.72
CA LEU A 207 4.24 2.51 11.13
C LEU A 207 4.53 3.92 10.63
N ARG A 208 4.22 4.18 9.36
CA ARG A 208 4.30 5.53 8.80
C ARG A 208 2.98 6.26 9.03
N THR A 209 3.04 7.49 9.52
CA THR A 209 1.84 8.33 9.63
C THR A 209 1.29 8.64 8.24
N LEU A 210 0.03 9.09 8.19
CA LEU A 210 -0.72 9.24 6.95
C LEU A 210 0.02 10.11 5.91
N ASP A 211 0.42 9.52 4.78
CA ASP A 211 1.02 10.22 3.62
C ASP A 211 0.03 10.32 2.46
N ILE A 212 -1.00 11.15 2.64
CA ILE A 212 -1.96 11.47 1.59
C ILE A 212 -1.60 12.77 0.87
N GLY A 213 -2.21 12.99 -0.29
CA GLY A 213 -1.91 14.11 -1.18
C GLY A 213 -1.20 13.66 -2.46
N ALA A 214 -1.00 14.60 -3.38
CA ALA A 214 -0.59 14.29 -4.74
C ALA A 214 -1.57 13.36 -5.49
N ASP A 215 -1.07 12.20 -5.88
CA ASP A 215 -1.75 11.09 -6.52
C ASP A 215 -2.56 10.24 -5.53
N LYS A 216 -2.38 10.42 -4.21
CA LYS A 216 -3.06 9.64 -3.14
C LYS A 216 -4.24 10.42 -2.55
N GLN A 217 -5.27 10.65 -3.36
CA GLN A 217 -6.44 11.39 -2.88
C GLN A 217 -7.43 10.47 -2.16
N LEU A 218 -7.95 10.94 -1.02
CA LEU A 218 -9.04 10.28 -0.33
C LEU A 218 -10.37 10.74 -0.95
N PRO A 219 -11.30 9.85 -1.31
CA PRO A 219 -12.57 10.23 -1.94
C PRO A 219 -13.38 11.26 -1.14
N TYR A 220 -13.24 11.23 0.19
CA TYR A 220 -13.94 12.08 1.15
C TYR A 220 -13.12 13.30 1.62
N MET A 221 -11.89 13.49 1.11
CA MET A 221 -11.06 14.67 1.35
C MET A 221 -10.42 15.13 0.03
N PRO A 222 -11.19 15.75 -0.88
CA PRO A 222 -10.67 16.21 -2.16
C PRO A 222 -9.71 17.39 -1.95
N ILE A 223 -8.50 17.27 -2.49
CA ILE A 223 -7.47 18.31 -2.46
C ILE A 223 -7.26 18.80 -3.90
N SER A 224 -7.50 20.09 -4.14
CA SER A 224 -7.29 20.71 -5.45
C SER A 224 -6.14 21.70 -5.38
N GLU A 225 -5.03 21.35 -6.02
CA GLU A 225 -3.83 22.18 -6.13
C GLU A 225 -3.27 22.14 -7.56
N GLU A 226 -2.59 23.20 -7.98
CA GLU A 226 -1.91 23.24 -9.28
C GLU A 226 -0.76 22.22 -9.38
N ASN A 227 -0.01 22.02 -8.29
CA ASN A 227 1.05 21.01 -8.22
C ASN A 227 0.96 20.18 -6.93
N PRO A 228 0.13 19.13 -6.96
CA PRO A 228 -0.09 18.26 -5.81
C PRO A 228 1.19 17.55 -5.30
N CYS A 229 2.20 17.35 -6.16
CA CYS A 229 3.46 16.70 -5.79
C CYS A 229 4.34 17.57 -4.87
N LEU A 230 4.23 18.89 -4.96
CA LEU A 230 5.02 19.85 -4.18
C LEU A 230 4.21 20.57 -3.10
N GLY A 231 2.88 20.44 -3.12
CA GLY A 231 1.97 21.18 -2.28
C GLY A 231 1.61 20.49 -0.95
N TRP A 232 0.32 20.46 -0.65
CA TRP A 232 -0.27 20.01 0.60
C TRP A 232 -0.36 18.49 0.65
N ARG A 233 0.67 17.85 1.24
CA ARG A 233 0.77 16.39 1.36
C ARG A 233 1.56 15.94 2.59
N GLY A 234 1.37 14.69 2.98
CA GLY A 234 2.11 14.06 4.08
C GLY A 234 1.97 14.81 5.40
N ILE A 235 3.09 15.02 6.09
CA ILE A 235 3.09 15.65 7.42
C ILE A 235 2.42 17.02 7.45
N ARG A 236 2.48 17.79 6.34
CA ARG A 236 1.90 19.14 6.26
C ARG A 236 0.39 19.12 6.46
N ILE A 237 -0.31 18.15 5.85
CA ILE A 237 -1.75 17.97 6.06
C ILE A 237 -2.04 17.66 7.53
N THR A 238 -1.26 16.75 8.12
CA THR A 238 -1.47 16.32 9.49
C THR A 238 -1.12 17.38 10.54
N LEU A 239 -0.23 18.32 10.23
CA LEU A 239 0.07 19.47 11.08
C LEU A 239 -0.99 20.57 10.94
N ASP A 240 -1.48 20.83 9.72
CA ASP A 240 -2.57 21.79 9.50
C ASP A 240 -3.92 21.28 10.04
N GLN A 241 -4.12 19.95 10.04
CA GLN A 241 -5.30 19.27 10.59
C GLN A 241 -4.89 18.32 11.72
N PRO A 242 -4.54 18.85 12.91
CA PRO A 242 -3.96 18.07 14.00
C PRO A 242 -4.90 17.00 14.54
N GLU A 243 -6.21 17.13 14.36
CA GLU A 243 -7.18 16.12 14.82
C GLU A 243 -7.02 14.77 14.09
N ILE A 244 -6.74 14.78 12.78
CA ILE A 244 -6.47 13.56 12.01
C ILE A 244 -5.21 12.89 12.56
N PHE A 245 -4.17 13.69 12.83
CA PHE A 245 -2.90 13.20 13.38
C PHE A 245 -3.06 12.62 14.78
N LEU A 246 -3.78 13.32 15.66
CA LEU A 246 -4.00 12.89 17.04
C LEU A 246 -4.78 11.57 17.10
N ILE A 247 -5.87 11.43 16.32
CA ILE A 247 -6.62 10.17 16.23
C ILE A 247 -5.70 9.03 15.80
N GLN A 248 -4.92 9.24 14.74
CA GLN A 248 -4.02 8.22 14.23
C GLN A 248 -2.93 7.83 15.25
N VAL A 249 -2.28 8.82 15.86
CA VAL A 249 -1.21 8.55 16.84
C VAL A 249 -1.77 7.89 18.09
N ARG A 250 -2.92 8.31 18.61
CA ARG A 250 -3.57 7.62 19.74
C ARG A 250 -3.88 6.17 19.41
N ALA A 251 -4.40 5.90 18.22
CA ALA A 251 -4.65 4.54 17.77
C ALA A 251 -3.37 3.69 17.72
N MET A 252 -2.29 4.23 17.16
CA MET A 252 -0.98 3.56 17.14
C MET A 252 -0.45 3.26 18.55
N LEU A 253 -0.56 4.23 19.46
CA LEU A 253 -0.09 4.10 20.84
C LEU A 253 -0.91 3.09 21.65
N ARG A 254 -2.25 3.11 21.50
CA ARG A 254 -3.15 2.13 22.12
C ARG A 254 -2.87 0.71 21.61
N ALA A 255 -2.69 0.54 20.30
CA ALA A 255 -2.35 -0.75 19.71
C ALA A 255 -0.99 -1.29 20.19
N ASN A 256 -0.02 -0.40 20.43
CA ASN A 256 1.32 -0.76 20.92
C ASN A 256 1.40 -1.07 22.41
N ALA A 257 0.35 -0.76 23.19
CA ALA A 257 0.40 -0.91 24.65
C ALA A 257 0.74 -2.35 25.11
N ALA A 258 0.34 -3.36 24.33
CA ALA A 258 0.60 -4.76 24.64
C ALA A 258 1.94 -5.31 24.08
N THR A 259 2.42 -4.79 22.95
CA THR A 259 3.56 -5.37 22.21
C THR A 259 4.86 -4.61 22.42
N GLY A 260 4.81 -3.28 22.55
CA GLY A 260 5.99 -2.43 22.78
C GLY A 260 7.01 -2.39 21.63
N ASN A 261 6.66 -2.89 20.44
CA ASN A 261 7.56 -3.02 19.28
C ASN A 261 7.38 -1.92 18.20
N LEU A 262 6.54 -0.92 18.46
CA LEU A 262 6.25 0.17 17.53
C LEU A 262 7.41 1.17 17.36
N SER A 263 7.61 1.59 16.12
CA SER A 263 8.33 2.81 15.73
C SER A 263 7.41 3.64 14.83
N ILE A 264 7.39 4.96 15.00
CA ILE A 264 6.59 5.90 14.21
C ILE A 264 7.51 6.60 13.21
N LEU A 265 7.10 6.64 11.94
CA LEU A 265 7.82 7.30 10.85
C LEU A 265 7.01 8.45 10.27
N LEU A 266 7.61 9.64 10.21
CA LEU A 266 6.98 10.83 9.65
C LEU A 266 7.33 11.01 8.16
N PRO A 267 6.34 11.10 7.25
CA PRO A 267 6.56 11.32 5.81
C PRO A 267 6.77 12.79 5.47
N MET A 268 7.43 13.08 4.34
CA MET A 268 7.51 14.40 3.71
C MET A 268 8.06 15.55 4.59
N VAL A 269 8.84 15.24 5.61
CA VAL A 269 9.45 16.25 6.51
C VAL A 269 10.46 17.11 5.76
N THR A 270 10.41 18.42 5.96
CA THR A 270 11.30 19.39 5.30
C THR A 270 12.10 20.29 6.24
N SER A 271 11.67 20.39 7.50
CA SER A 271 12.22 21.30 8.51
C SER A 271 12.19 20.69 9.90
N LEU A 272 13.08 21.15 10.80
CA LEU A 272 13.16 20.62 12.17
C LEU A 272 11.91 21.00 12.98
N GLU A 273 11.36 22.18 12.67
CA GLU A 273 10.17 22.73 13.29
C GLU A 273 8.96 21.80 13.12
N GLU A 274 8.76 21.22 11.92
CA GLU A 274 7.71 20.23 11.66
C GLU A 274 7.85 18.99 12.56
N VAL A 275 9.08 18.56 12.83
CA VAL A 275 9.30 17.39 13.69
C VAL A 275 9.09 17.73 15.16
N ASP A 276 9.53 18.92 15.60
CA ASP A 276 9.28 19.39 16.96
C ASP A 276 7.77 19.54 17.23
N GLU A 277 7.01 20.02 16.24
CA GLU A 277 5.56 20.13 16.32
C GLU A 277 4.89 18.75 16.38
N ALA A 278 5.24 17.84 15.47
CA ALA A 278 4.75 16.47 15.49
C ALA A 278 5.08 15.76 16.82
N ARG A 279 6.28 15.98 17.36
CA ARG A 279 6.69 15.43 18.65
C ARG A 279 5.80 15.92 19.80
N ARG A 280 5.45 17.22 19.82
CA ARG A 280 4.53 17.77 20.83
C ARG A 280 3.14 17.14 20.73
N LEU A 281 2.64 16.91 19.50
CA LEU A 281 1.36 16.24 19.27
C LEU A 281 1.41 14.77 19.72
N ILE A 282 2.51 14.06 19.45
CA ILE A 282 2.72 12.69 19.94
C ILE A 282 2.78 12.63 21.47
N ASP A 283 3.49 13.57 22.11
CA ASP A 283 3.56 13.66 23.57
C ASP A 283 2.20 14.02 24.21
N ARG A 284 1.36 14.77 23.49
CA ARG A 284 -0.03 15.03 23.89
C ARG A 284 -0.87 13.76 23.78
N ALA A 285 -0.86 13.10 22.63
CA ALA A 285 -1.58 11.84 22.41
C ALA A 285 -1.17 10.76 23.42
N SER A 286 0.12 10.66 23.74
CA SER A 286 0.63 9.74 24.77
C SER A 286 -0.01 9.99 26.12
N ARG A 287 -0.10 11.25 26.57
CA ARG A 287 -0.75 11.59 27.84
C ARG A 287 -2.24 11.26 27.84
N GLU A 288 -2.95 11.61 26.76
CA GLU A 288 -4.38 11.29 26.60
C GLU A 288 -4.63 9.77 26.68
N VAL A 289 -3.75 8.96 26.08
CA VAL A 289 -3.85 7.49 26.12
C VAL A 289 -3.50 6.93 27.50
N GLU A 290 -2.44 7.41 28.15
CA GLU A 290 -2.05 6.99 29.51
C GLU A 290 -3.16 7.28 30.53
N GLU A 291 -3.80 8.44 30.43
CA GLU A 291 -4.96 8.81 31.26
C GLU A 291 -6.16 7.89 31.00
N MET A 292 -6.41 7.53 29.74
CA MET A 292 -7.51 6.64 29.35
C MET A 292 -7.32 5.21 29.86
N ILE A 293 -6.11 4.64 29.75
CA ILE A 293 -5.84 3.24 30.12
C ILE A 293 -5.40 3.07 31.57
N GLY A 294 -4.98 4.15 32.25
CA GLY A 294 -4.61 4.15 33.66
C GLY A 294 -3.19 3.66 33.97
N TYR A 295 -2.31 3.53 32.97
CA TYR A 295 -0.90 3.17 33.15
C TYR A 295 -0.01 3.79 32.06
N ALA A 296 1.29 3.90 32.35
CA ALA A 296 2.27 4.47 31.43
C ALA A 296 2.55 3.54 30.25
N ILE A 297 2.57 4.08 29.03
CA ILE A 297 2.84 3.30 27.81
C ILE A 297 4.31 3.41 27.37
N PRO A 298 4.86 2.37 26.73
CA PRO A 298 6.20 2.47 26.15
C PRO A 298 6.23 3.53 25.04
N ARG A 299 7.17 4.48 25.14
CA ARG A 299 7.34 5.50 24.11
C ARG A 299 7.93 4.89 22.84
N PRO A 300 7.24 4.99 21.69
CA PRO A 300 7.76 4.47 20.44
C PRO A 300 8.97 5.29 19.97
N ARG A 301 9.86 4.65 19.20
CA ARG A 301 10.92 5.39 18.51
C ARG A 301 10.29 6.27 17.44
N LEU A 302 10.71 7.53 17.37
CA LEU A 302 10.29 8.45 16.33
C LEU A 302 11.40 8.57 15.28
N GLY A 303 11.02 8.41 14.02
CA GLY A 303 11.90 8.61 12.88
C GLY A 303 11.27 9.49 11.80
N VAL A 304 12.11 9.90 10.86
CA VAL A 304 11.72 10.74 9.71
C VAL A 304 12.10 10.05 8.41
N MET A 305 11.23 10.18 7.41
CA MET A 305 11.47 9.62 6.09
C MET A 305 12.33 10.58 5.26
N LEU A 306 13.50 10.11 4.81
CA LEU A 306 14.39 10.90 3.97
C LEU A 306 13.95 10.86 2.50
N GLU A 307 13.01 11.73 2.12
CA GLU A 307 12.49 11.76 0.74
C GLU A 307 12.44 13.16 0.10
N VAL A 308 12.72 14.22 0.87
CA VAL A 308 12.78 15.60 0.36
C VAL A 308 14.23 16.10 0.38
N ARG A 309 14.71 16.63 -0.75
CA ARG A 309 16.10 17.11 -0.92
C ARG A 309 16.53 18.13 0.15
N ARG A 310 15.61 18.95 0.65
CA ARG A 310 15.92 19.96 1.68
C ARG A 310 16.33 19.33 3.01
N TRP A 311 15.76 18.18 3.37
CA TRP A 311 15.99 17.56 4.67
C TRP A 311 17.41 16.98 4.82
N SER A 312 18.02 16.49 3.73
CA SER A 312 19.41 15.98 3.78
C SER A 312 20.43 17.05 4.23
N LEU A 313 20.08 18.33 4.09
CA LEU A 313 20.88 19.46 4.58
C LEU A 313 20.71 19.69 6.10
N CYS A 314 19.51 19.48 6.64
CA CYS A 314 19.20 19.59 8.07
C CYS A 314 19.62 18.35 8.88
N CYS A 315 19.85 17.22 8.22
CA CYS A 315 20.20 15.95 8.86
C CYS A 315 21.47 16.03 9.75
N ARG A 316 22.40 16.96 9.47
CA ARG A 316 23.64 17.14 10.26
C ARG A 316 23.39 17.54 11.72
N SER A 317 22.22 18.08 12.05
CA SER A 317 21.83 18.47 13.42
C SER A 317 20.95 17.43 14.14
N TRP A 318 20.59 16.30 13.50
CA TRP A 318 19.76 15.25 14.10
C TRP A 318 20.60 14.02 14.52
N PRO A 319 20.35 13.40 15.68
CA PRO A 319 21.09 12.20 16.09
C PRO A 319 20.92 11.01 15.12
N ALA A 320 22.04 10.37 14.75
CA ALA A 320 22.17 9.40 13.66
C ALA A 320 21.37 8.08 13.81
N GLY A 321 20.69 7.84 14.94
CA GLY A 321 19.97 6.59 15.22
C GLY A 321 18.46 6.59 14.90
N SER A 322 17.92 7.71 14.43
CA SER A 322 16.47 7.92 14.22
C SER A 322 16.08 8.03 12.74
N ILE A 323 17.00 7.72 11.84
CA ILE A 323 16.87 8.04 10.42
C ILE A 323 16.69 6.74 9.64
N LEU A 324 15.56 6.61 8.94
CA LEU A 324 15.31 5.54 7.97
C LEU A 324 15.38 6.17 6.56
N SER A 325 16.44 5.88 5.83
CA SER A 325 16.53 6.18 4.40
C SER A 325 15.84 5.09 3.59
N ARG A 326 15.22 5.47 2.46
CA ARG A 326 14.73 4.51 1.45
C ARG A 326 15.85 3.63 0.91
#